data_AF-A0A3N0Y5J5-F1
#
_entry.id   AF-A0A3N0Y5J5-F1
#
_cell.length_a   1.000
_cell.length_b   1.000
_cell.length_c   1.000
_cell.angle_alpha   90.00
_cell.angle_beta   90.00
_cell.angle_gamma   90.00
#
_symmetry.space_group_name_H-M   'P 1'
#
loop_
_entity.id
_entity.type
_entity.pdbx_description
1 polymer ?
#
loop_
_entity_poly.entity_id
_entity_poly.type
_entity_poly.pdbx_seq_one_letter_code
_entity_poly.pdbx_strand_id
1 'polypeptide(L)'
;MNWMEEWILENKDKIEKGVEIMGQGCEVLASTVGQFHPLLEAVFLASAEILGNPDGKEAKFLAEQFEKINQKLEGIQDEINNISREMQRSTMNKQNFDYEANIFTQYEKFQDFVNAKPKFKERDKNEFIIQYENTGRDLNIDALYNAVTGKNFAGDAILDTVVTTEQRSRKPVEEFCARLKKIFVMGIIAVMGYAALKEGVVGENMVKTWQNQMEEVETRMKAAVDDCIENFPLQAETDVEHQLLEQQASVDPEFTGSILDILEKKYYWVSWSVRVFNHSGGFFLWNWLAGKKYHGSGGGGNFFDLLTANSIRIVVSFSADPKPINKSQLLDQIEAQKLKGNMESVAEMLGKTFPNTVIHAISTYKKVEEKNNFQPECFYFGIHKNAYLCIHSE
;
A
#
# COMPACT_ATOMS: atom_id res chain seq x y z
N MET A 1 -20.75 -1.65 -39.84
CA MET A 1 -20.46 -1.54 -38.41
C MET A 1 -20.92 -0.16 -37.99
N ASN A 2 -21.81 -0.02 -37.01
CA ASN A 2 -22.08 1.30 -36.43
C ASN A 2 -20.87 1.67 -35.54
N TRP A 3 -20.70 2.96 -35.23
CA TRP A 3 -19.56 3.42 -34.41
C TRP A 3 -19.49 2.75 -33.03
N MET A 4 -20.63 2.38 -32.44
CA MET A 4 -20.72 1.67 -31.17
C MET A 4 -20.17 0.25 -31.24
N GLU A 5 -20.50 -0.50 -32.31
CA GLU A 5 -19.98 -1.84 -32.57
C GLU A 5 -18.45 -1.82 -32.73
N GLU A 6 -17.92 -0.81 -33.44
CA GLU A 6 -16.48 -0.61 -33.64
C GLU A 6 -15.78 -0.26 -32.32
N TRP A 7 -16.34 0.67 -31.53
CA TRP A 7 -15.80 1.04 -30.22
C TRP A 7 -15.78 -0.14 -29.25
N ILE A 8 -16.86 -0.94 -29.18
CA ILE A 8 -16.91 -2.13 -28.31
C ILE A 8 -15.84 -3.13 -28.72
N LEU A 9 -15.68 -3.39 -30.03
CA LEU A 9 -14.67 -4.32 -30.52
C LEU A 9 -13.25 -3.89 -30.14
N GLU A 10 -12.95 -2.59 -30.21
CA GLU A 10 -11.64 -2.02 -29.87
C GLU A 10 -11.35 -1.95 -28.36
N ASN A 11 -12.40 -1.86 -27.54
CA ASN A 11 -12.26 -1.59 -26.11
C ASN A 11 -12.69 -2.75 -25.20
N LYS A 12 -13.24 -3.83 -25.74
CA LYS A 12 -13.71 -4.99 -24.96
C LYS A 12 -12.68 -5.47 -23.92
N ASP A 13 -11.47 -5.80 -24.36
CA ASP A 13 -10.43 -6.33 -23.47
C ASP A 13 -10.03 -5.31 -22.38
N LYS A 14 -10.07 -4.02 -22.71
CA LYS A 14 -9.76 -2.94 -21.75
C LYS A 14 -10.88 -2.77 -20.72
N ILE A 15 -12.14 -2.93 -21.13
CA ILE A 15 -13.31 -2.87 -20.23
C ILE A 15 -13.26 -4.06 -19.27
N GLU A 16 -13.02 -5.27 -19.79
CA GLU A 16 -12.87 -6.48 -18.97
C GLU A 16 -11.72 -6.32 -17.98
N LYS A 17 -10.58 -5.76 -18.40
CA LYS A 17 -9.48 -5.42 -17.51
C LYS A 17 -9.89 -4.39 -16.44
N GLY A 18 -10.64 -3.36 -16.79
CA GLY A 18 -11.14 -2.37 -15.83
C GLY A 18 -12.05 -2.98 -14.76
N VAL A 19 -12.95 -3.89 -15.16
CA VAL A 19 -13.80 -4.67 -14.24
C VAL A 19 -12.94 -5.56 -13.33
N GLU A 20 -11.90 -6.19 -13.86
CA GLU A 20 -10.98 -7.01 -13.06
C GLU A 20 -10.22 -6.18 -12.04
N ILE A 21 -9.66 -5.03 -12.45
CA ILE A 21 -8.93 -4.12 -11.55
C ILE A 21 -9.84 -3.63 -10.41
N MET A 22 -11.12 -3.42 -10.68
CA MET A 22 -12.10 -3.07 -9.66
C MET A 22 -12.26 -4.18 -8.60
N GLY A 23 -12.06 -5.44 -8.98
CA GLY A 23 -12.03 -6.57 -8.05
C GLY A 23 -10.68 -6.86 -7.41
N GLN A 24 -9.61 -6.21 -7.84
CA GLN A 24 -8.25 -6.42 -7.32
C GLN A 24 -7.99 -5.51 -6.11
N GLY A 25 -7.19 -6.01 -5.17
CA GLY A 25 -6.64 -5.19 -4.09
C GLY A 25 -5.64 -4.15 -4.62
N CYS A 26 -5.15 -3.28 -3.74
CA CYS A 26 -4.28 -2.17 -4.14
C CYS A 26 -2.82 -2.54 -4.44
N GLU A 27 -2.44 -3.82 -4.40
CA GLU A 27 -1.11 -4.31 -4.76
C GLU A 27 -0.70 -3.93 -6.20
N VAL A 28 -1.66 -3.57 -7.06
CA VAL A 28 -1.45 -3.19 -8.46
C VAL A 28 -1.54 -1.67 -8.71
N LEU A 29 -1.72 -0.82 -7.69
CA LEU A 29 -2.04 0.61 -7.87
C LEU A 29 -1.13 1.33 -8.88
N ALA A 30 0.19 1.12 -8.77
CA ALA A 30 1.19 1.70 -9.66
C ALA A 30 0.96 1.37 -11.15
N SER A 31 0.44 0.18 -11.42
CA SER A 31 0.13 -0.29 -12.78
C SER A 31 -1.28 0.06 -13.23
N THR A 32 -2.13 0.63 -12.37
CA THR A 32 -3.57 0.85 -12.66
C THR A 32 -3.95 2.30 -12.94
N VAL A 33 -3.05 3.27 -12.74
CA VAL A 33 -3.32 4.69 -13.00
C VAL A 33 -3.79 4.89 -14.45
N GLY A 34 -4.97 5.49 -14.61
CA GLY A 34 -5.58 5.76 -15.91
C GLY A 34 -6.20 4.54 -16.59
N GLN A 35 -6.02 3.33 -16.06
CA GLN A 35 -6.57 2.11 -16.66
C GLN A 35 -8.09 1.96 -16.46
N PHE A 36 -8.70 2.84 -15.66
CA PHE A 36 -10.14 2.94 -15.49
C PHE A 36 -10.85 3.72 -16.60
N HIS A 37 -10.13 4.48 -17.44
CA HIS A 37 -10.76 5.30 -18.48
C HIS A 37 -11.72 4.51 -19.39
N PRO A 38 -11.36 3.31 -19.91
CA PRO A 38 -12.26 2.53 -20.75
C PRO A 38 -13.49 2.01 -19.99
N LEU A 39 -13.38 1.74 -18.69
CA LEU A 39 -14.51 1.35 -17.85
C LEU A 39 -15.48 2.51 -17.67
N LEU A 40 -14.96 3.71 -17.39
CA LEU A 40 -15.77 4.93 -17.26
C LEU A 40 -16.46 5.29 -18.59
N GLU A 41 -15.77 5.12 -19.72
CA GLU A 41 -16.37 5.27 -21.06
C GLU A 41 -17.46 4.22 -21.32
N ALA A 42 -17.27 2.97 -20.91
CA ALA A 42 -18.29 1.94 -21.04
C ALA A 42 -19.54 2.26 -20.21
N VAL A 43 -19.37 2.73 -18.98
CA VAL A 43 -20.48 3.20 -18.11
C VAL A 43 -21.23 4.36 -18.78
N PHE A 44 -20.50 5.30 -19.37
CA PHE A 44 -21.05 6.42 -20.13
C PHE A 44 -21.91 5.94 -21.31
N LEU A 45 -21.33 5.08 -22.16
CA LEU A 45 -22.00 4.52 -23.33
C LEU A 45 -23.22 3.68 -22.96
N ALA A 46 -23.13 2.92 -21.86
CA ALA A 46 -24.25 2.15 -21.33
C ALA A 46 -25.40 3.07 -20.91
N SER A 47 -25.08 4.15 -20.19
CA SER A 47 -26.07 5.10 -19.67
C SER A 47 -26.80 5.83 -20.80
N ALA A 48 -26.12 6.12 -21.91
CA ALA A 48 -26.76 6.71 -23.10
C ALA A 48 -27.61 5.68 -23.88
N GLU A 49 -27.09 4.47 -24.12
CA GLU A 49 -27.73 3.47 -25.00
C GLU A 49 -28.91 2.75 -24.32
N ILE A 50 -28.81 2.44 -23.01
CA ILE A 50 -29.91 1.80 -22.24
C ILE A 50 -31.18 2.68 -22.25
N LEU A 51 -31.04 4.00 -22.41
CA LEU A 51 -32.15 4.94 -22.46
C LEU A 51 -32.73 5.12 -23.87
N GLY A 52 -31.94 4.91 -24.91
CA GLY A 52 -32.37 5.06 -26.30
C GLY A 52 -32.88 3.76 -26.95
N ASN A 53 -32.19 2.64 -26.70
CA ASN A 53 -32.46 1.35 -27.36
C ASN A 53 -32.07 0.15 -26.45
N PRO A 54 -32.87 -0.14 -25.41
CA PRO A 54 -32.54 -1.13 -24.39
C PRO A 54 -32.44 -2.58 -24.89
N ASP A 55 -33.01 -2.90 -26.06
CA ASP A 55 -33.00 -4.26 -26.62
C ASP A 55 -31.82 -4.54 -27.58
N GLY A 56 -31.01 -3.51 -27.87
CA GLY A 56 -29.83 -3.59 -28.73
C GLY A 56 -28.76 -4.56 -28.22
N LYS A 57 -27.95 -5.11 -29.13
CA LYS A 57 -26.88 -6.04 -28.75
C LYS A 57 -25.80 -5.34 -27.92
N GLU A 58 -25.53 -4.09 -28.26
CA GLU A 58 -24.56 -3.20 -27.63
C GLU A 58 -25.03 -2.84 -26.20
N ALA A 59 -26.31 -2.48 -26.05
CA ALA A 59 -26.94 -2.23 -24.74
C ALA A 59 -26.85 -3.47 -23.82
N LYS A 60 -27.06 -4.67 -24.35
CA LYS A 60 -26.95 -5.93 -23.60
C LYS A 60 -25.52 -6.21 -23.13
N PHE A 61 -24.52 -6.07 -24.00
CA PHE A 61 -23.12 -6.22 -23.61
C PHE A 61 -22.74 -5.23 -22.50
N LEU A 62 -23.13 -3.97 -22.64
CA LEU A 62 -22.83 -2.93 -21.66
C LEU A 62 -23.54 -3.16 -20.33
N ALA A 63 -24.79 -3.65 -20.35
CA ALA A 63 -25.51 -4.07 -19.16
C ALA A 63 -24.82 -5.27 -18.46
N GLU A 64 -24.28 -6.24 -19.21
CA GLU A 64 -23.50 -7.35 -18.64
C GLU A 64 -22.21 -6.88 -17.96
N GLN A 65 -21.50 -5.90 -18.53
CA GLN A 65 -20.31 -5.33 -17.89
C GLN A 65 -20.69 -4.53 -16.64
N PHE A 66 -21.77 -3.75 -16.71
CA PHE A 66 -22.29 -3.02 -15.56
C PHE A 66 -22.68 -3.97 -14.42
N GLU A 67 -23.27 -5.12 -14.75
CA GLU A 67 -23.60 -6.15 -13.77
C GLU A 67 -22.34 -6.76 -13.12
N LYS A 68 -21.26 -6.96 -13.87
CA LYS A 68 -19.98 -7.39 -13.28
C LYS A 68 -19.40 -6.32 -12.35
N ILE A 69 -19.52 -5.02 -12.69
CA ILE A 69 -19.12 -3.92 -11.82
C ILE A 69 -19.94 -3.96 -10.52
N ASN A 70 -21.27 -4.11 -10.63
CA ASN A 70 -22.17 -4.23 -9.47
C ASN A 70 -21.72 -5.37 -8.54
N GLN A 71 -21.40 -6.55 -9.09
CA GLN A 71 -20.90 -7.68 -8.30
C GLN A 71 -19.57 -7.38 -7.57
N LYS A 72 -18.70 -6.54 -8.14
CA LYS A 72 -17.46 -6.10 -7.45
C LYS A 72 -17.72 -5.04 -6.37
N LEU A 73 -18.87 -4.38 -6.44
CA LEU A 73 -19.32 -3.34 -5.53
C LEU A 73 -20.30 -3.85 -4.46
N GLU A 74 -20.67 -5.14 -4.49
CA GLU A 74 -21.48 -5.77 -3.44
C GLU A 74 -20.75 -5.80 -2.09
N GLY A 75 -21.50 -5.59 -1.00
CA GLY A 75 -20.98 -5.76 0.38
C GLY A 75 -20.12 -4.61 0.91
N ILE A 76 -20.05 -3.46 0.22
CA ILE A 76 -19.16 -2.35 0.61
C ILE A 76 -19.69 -1.46 1.76
N GLN A 77 -20.83 -1.81 2.37
CA GLN A 77 -21.44 -0.98 3.42
C GLN A 77 -20.51 -0.80 4.63
N ASP A 78 -19.78 -1.85 5.01
CA ASP A 78 -18.77 -1.79 6.07
C ASP A 78 -17.54 -0.96 5.64
N GLU A 79 -17.21 -0.97 4.34
CA GLU A 79 -16.13 -0.17 3.78
C GLU A 79 -16.44 1.33 3.85
N ILE A 80 -17.70 1.72 3.59
CA ILE A 80 -18.19 3.11 3.70
C ILE A 80 -18.04 3.61 5.14
N ASN A 81 -18.50 2.83 6.12
CA ASN A 81 -18.40 3.20 7.53
C ASN A 81 -16.95 3.42 7.98
N ASN A 82 -16.01 2.65 7.42
CA ASN A 82 -14.60 2.81 7.71
C ASN A 82 -14.05 4.11 7.08
N ILE A 83 -14.33 4.35 5.79
CA ILE A 83 -13.89 5.59 5.12
C ILE A 83 -14.43 6.83 5.82
N SER A 84 -15.71 6.86 6.17
CA SER A 84 -16.30 8.00 6.87
C SER A 84 -15.66 8.24 8.23
N ARG A 85 -15.22 7.20 8.94
CA ARG A 85 -14.45 7.37 10.20
C ARG A 85 -13.09 8.00 9.96
N GLU A 86 -12.36 7.58 8.92
CA GLU A 86 -11.07 8.18 8.59
C GLU A 86 -11.22 9.62 8.09
N MET A 87 -12.27 9.93 7.32
CA MET A 87 -12.57 11.30 6.90
C MET A 87 -12.87 12.21 8.10
N GLN A 88 -13.64 11.70 9.08
CA GLN A 88 -13.92 12.43 10.33
C GLN A 88 -12.65 12.72 11.14
N ARG A 89 -11.68 11.81 11.11
CA ARG A 89 -10.37 12.02 11.76
C ARG A 89 -9.54 13.06 11.03
N SER A 90 -9.47 13.02 9.70
CA SER A 90 -8.66 13.97 8.91
C SER A 90 -9.22 15.39 8.93
N THR A 91 -10.53 15.56 9.08
CA THR A 91 -11.19 16.89 9.06
C THR A 91 -11.43 17.48 10.45
N MET A 92 -10.77 16.95 11.49
CA MET A 92 -10.92 17.31 12.92
C MET A 92 -11.86 18.51 13.15
N ASN A 93 -13.15 18.21 13.36
CA ASN A 93 -14.18 19.07 13.95
C ASN A 93 -15.03 20.06 13.12
N LYS A 94 -15.13 20.01 11.78
CA LYS A 94 -16.13 20.86 11.09
C LYS A 94 -16.99 20.15 10.05
N GLN A 95 -18.23 19.90 10.48
CA GLN A 95 -19.41 19.49 9.73
C GLN A 95 -19.37 18.03 9.28
N ASN A 96 -20.16 17.20 9.98
CA ASN A 96 -20.47 15.84 9.53
C ASN A 96 -21.12 15.93 8.16
N PHE A 97 -20.38 15.51 7.16
CA PHE A 97 -20.91 15.32 5.84
C PHE A 97 -20.83 13.84 5.51
N ASP A 98 -21.98 13.20 5.45
CA ASP A 98 -22.11 11.78 5.10
C ASP A 98 -22.05 11.61 3.57
N TYR A 99 -21.05 12.21 2.91
CA TYR A 99 -20.95 12.24 1.44
C TYR A 99 -20.87 10.83 0.85
N GLU A 100 -20.11 9.94 1.47
CA GLU A 100 -19.93 8.55 1.05
C GLU A 100 -21.22 7.74 1.20
N ALA A 101 -21.97 7.96 2.29
CA ALA A 101 -23.26 7.33 2.50
C ALA A 101 -24.30 7.86 1.49
N ASN A 102 -24.24 9.14 1.16
CA ASN A 102 -25.08 9.74 0.11
C ASN A 102 -24.72 9.15 -1.26
N ILE A 103 -23.44 9.04 -1.61
CA ILE A 103 -22.97 8.40 -2.86
C ILE A 103 -23.50 6.97 -2.96
N PHE A 104 -23.37 6.21 -1.87
CA PHE A 104 -23.88 4.84 -1.82
C PHE A 104 -25.39 4.79 -2.03
N THR A 105 -26.15 5.62 -1.31
CA THR A 105 -27.61 5.67 -1.46
C THR A 105 -28.03 6.08 -2.88
N GLN A 106 -27.32 7.04 -3.47
CA GLN A 106 -27.54 7.47 -4.86
C GLN A 106 -27.31 6.31 -5.84
N TYR A 107 -26.23 5.57 -5.65
CA TYR A 107 -25.87 4.42 -6.46
C TYR A 107 -26.85 3.24 -6.28
N GLU A 108 -27.27 2.92 -5.05
CA GLU A 108 -28.28 1.89 -4.79
C GLU A 108 -29.59 2.20 -5.53
N LYS A 109 -30.05 3.46 -5.50
CA LYS A 109 -31.25 3.86 -6.26
C LYS A 109 -31.07 3.79 -7.76
N PHE A 110 -29.87 4.06 -8.25
CA PHE A 110 -29.56 3.83 -9.65
C PHE A 110 -29.64 2.34 -10.00
N GLN A 111 -29.12 1.45 -9.15
CA GLN A 111 -29.22 0.00 -9.34
C GLN A 111 -30.66 -0.50 -9.29
N ASP A 112 -31.47 -0.01 -8.34
CA ASP A 112 -32.91 -0.28 -8.27
C ASP A 112 -33.57 0.02 -9.63
N PHE A 113 -33.28 1.20 -10.19
CA PHE A 113 -33.76 1.59 -11.52
C PHE A 113 -33.25 0.66 -12.63
N VAL A 114 -31.94 0.39 -12.70
CA VAL A 114 -31.34 -0.44 -13.75
C VAL A 114 -31.96 -1.84 -13.75
N ASN A 115 -32.17 -2.41 -12.57
CA ASN A 115 -32.68 -3.77 -12.36
C ASN A 115 -34.22 -3.85 -12.31
N ALA A 116 -34.93 -2.72 -12.36
CA ALA A 116 -36.38 -2.67 -12.29
C ALA A 116 -37.05 -3.43 -13.45
N LYS A 117 -38.08 -4.22 -13.11
CA LYS A 117 -38.98 -4.81 -14.12
C LYS A 117 -39.66 -3.70 -14.94
N PRO A 118 -40.04 -3.95 -16.21
CA PRO A 118 -40.61 -2.91 -17.09
C PRO A 118 -41.76 -2.10 -16.47
N LYS A 119 -42.64 -2.76 -15.68
CA LYS A 119 -43.77 -2.12 -15.00
C LYS A 119 -43.40 -1.15 -13.86
N PHE A 120 -42.18 -1.23 -13.33
CA PHE A 120 -41.68 -0.37 -12.26
C PHE A 120 -40.60 0.61 -12.74
N LYS A 121 -40.12 0.46 -13.98
CA LYS A 121 -38.99 1.21 -14.54
C LYS A 121 -39.13 2.73 -14.41
N GLU A 122 -40.29 3.29 -14.76
CA GLU A 122 -40.55 4.73 -14.64
C GLU A 122 -40.67 5.20 -13.18
N ARG A 123 -41.22 4.37 -12.29
CA ARG A 123 -41.29 4.71 -10.87
C ARG A 123 -39.90 4.77 -10.27
N ASP A 124 -39.10 3.74 -10.49
CA ASP A 124 -37.77 3.59 -9.88
C ASP A 124 -36.79 4.61 -10.50
N LYS A 125 -36.95 4.95 -11.79
CA LYS A 125 -36.29 6.09 -12.43
C LYS A 125 -36.54 7.40 -11.69
N ASN A 126 -37.82 7.71 -11.44
CA ASN A 126 -38.19 8.95 -10.75
C ASN A 126 -37.69 8.96 -9.30
N GLU A 127 -37.72 7.82 -8.62
CA GLU A 127 -37.17 7.66 -7.27
C GLU A 127 -35.66 7.94 -7.24
N PHE A 128 -34.90 7.39 -8.18
CA PHE A 128 -33.47 7.69 -8.34
C PHE A 128 -33.22 9.20 -8.56
N ILE A 129 -33.92 9.82 -9.50
CA ILE A 129 -33.76 11.26 -9.80
C ILE A 129 -34.05 12.11 -8.55
N ILE A 130 -35.17 11.84 -7.86
CA ILE A 130 -35.56 12.57 -6.65
C ILE A 130 -34.52 12.38 -5.55
N GLN A 131 -34.08 11.14 -5.32
CA GLN A 131 -33.08 10.86 -4.31
C GLN A 131 -31.77 11.58 -4.61
N TYR A 132 -31.27 11.48 -5.85
CA TYR A 132 -30.05 12.14 -6.29
C TYR A 132 -30.10 13.66 -6.08
N GLU A 133 -31.22 14.29 -6.43
CA GLU A 133 -31.43 15.73 -6.25
C GLU A 133 -31.49 16.13 -4.76
N ASN A 134 -32.04 15.27 -3.89
CA ASN A 134 -32.24 15.55 -2.47
C ASN A 134 -31.01 15.25 -1.61
N THR A 135 -30.11 14.37 -2.05
CA THR A 135 -28.92 13.96 -1.28
C THR A 135 -27.66 14.70 -1.71
N GLY A 136 -27.76 15.94 -2.19
CA GLY A 136 -26.59 16.77 -2.49
C GLY A 136 -26.00 16.64 -3.90
N ARG A 137 -26.57 15.81 -4.77
CA ARG A 137 -26.14 15.67 -6.18
C ARG A 137 -24.63 15.39 -6.28
N ASP A 138 -23.97 16.08 -7.20
CA ASP A 138 -22.54 15.99 -7.50
C ASP A 138 -21.65 16.50 -6.35
N LEU A 139 -22.21 17.28 -5.41
CA LEU A 139 -21.45 17.85 -4.29
C LEU A 139 -20.79 16.76 -3.43
N ASN A 140 -21.40 15.57 -3.33
CA ASN A 140 -20.83 14.49 -2.53
C ASN A 140 -19.51 13.98 -3.13
N ILE A 141 -19.50 13.71 -4.44
CA ILE A 141 -18.32 13.18 -5.12
C ILE A 141 -17.26 14.26 -5.31
N ASP A 142 -17.65 15.52 -5.52
CA ASP A 142 -16.74 16.66 -5.53
C ASP A 142 -16.06 16.84 -4.17
N ALA A 143 -16.80 16.71 -3.08
CA ALA A 143 -16.24 16.78 -1.74
C ALA A 143 -15.27 15.63 -1.45
N LEU A 144 -15.60 14.41 -1.88
CA LEU A 144 -14.70 13.26 -1.78
C LEU A 144 -13.40 13.48 -2.59
N TYR A 145 -13.51 13.97 -3.83
CA TYR A 145 -12.38 14.35 -4.66
C TYR A 145 -11.50 15.42 -4.00
N ASN A 146 -12.11 16.46 -3.42
CA ASN A 146 -11.39 17.52 -2.72
C ASN A 146 -10.71 17.01 -1.43
N ALA A 147 -11.33 16.06 -0.72
CA ALA A 147 -10.74 15.42 0.44
C ALA A 147 -9.48 14.60 0.08
N VAL A 148 -9.52 13.88 -1.04
CA VAL A 148 -8.38 13.09 -1.53
C VAL A 148 -7.25 13.95 -2.09
N THR A 149 -7.60 15.02 -2.80
CA THR A 149 -6.60 15.88 -3.46
C THR A 149 -6.04 16.99 -2.57
N GLY A 150 -6.53 17.10 -1.32
CA GLY A 150 -6.15 18.17 -0.39
C GLY A 150 -6.71 19.55 -0.77
N LYS A 151 -7.64 19.61 -1.74
CA LYS A 151 -8.33 20.84 -2.17
C LYS A 151 -9.53 21.16 -1.26
N ASN A 152 -9.41 20.86 0.03
CA ASN A 152 -10.43 21.10 1.04
C ASN A 152 -10.04 22.31 1.93
N PHE A 153 -10.97 22.79 2.76
CA PHE A 153 -10.74 23.98 3.60
C PHE A 153 -9.61 23.80 4.63
N ALA A 154 -9.28 22.57 5.02
CA ALA A 154 -8.20 22.28 5.96
C ALA A 154 -6.83 22.19 5.26
N GLY A 155 -6.80 21.91 3.95
CA GLY A 155 -5.57 21.74 3.16
C GLY A 155 -4.90 20.37 3.30
N ASP A 156 -5.35 19.55 4.25
CA ASP A 156 -4.80 18.22 4.51
C ASP A 156 -5.48 17.18 3.63
N ALA A 157 -4.70 16.40 2.87
CA ALA A 157 -5.24 15.28 2.10
C ALA A 157 -5.54 14.11 3.04
N ILE A 158 -6.70 13.48 2.85
CA ILE A 158 -7.10 12.33 3.69
C ILE A 158 -6.10 11.18 3.64
N LEU A 159 -5.46 10.97 2.49
CA LEU A 159 -4.45 9.93 2.31
C LEU A 159 -3.23 10.15 3.22
N ASP A 160 -2.81 11.40 3.42
CA ASP A 160 -1.68 11.73 4.33
C ASP A 160 -2.03 11.43 5.79
N THR A 161 -3.29 11.69 6.17
CA THR A 161 -3.82 11.35 7.50
C THR A 161 -3.83 9.85 7.71
N VAL A 162 -4.31 9.07 6.74
CA VAL A 162 -4.35 7.60 6.82
C VAL A 162 -2.95 7.03 6.88
N VAL A 163 -2.01 7.47 6.03
CA VAL A 163 -0.61 7.04 6.07
C VAL A 163 0.01 7.30 7.44
N THR A 164 -0.27 8.46 8.04
CA THR A 164 0.24 8.82 9.37
C THR A 164 -0.39 7.99 10.48
N THR A 165 -1.73 7.84 10.46
CA THR A 165 -2.49 7.12 11.49
C THR A 165 -2.18 5.63 11.49
N GLU A 166 -2.03 5.04 10.31
CA GLU A 166 -1.63 3.65 10.11
C GLU A 166 -0.11 3.45 10.25
N GLN A 167 0.63 4.49 10.66
CA GLN A 167 2.08 4.44 10.88
C GLN A 167 2.81 3.82 9.67
N ARG A 168 2.48 4.28 8.46
CA ARG A 168 3.02 3.79 7.18
C ARG A 168 2.91 2.29 6.98
N SER A 169 1.90 1.67 7.59
CA SER A 169 1.56 0.28 7.30
C SER A 169 0.95 0.19 5.90
N ARG A 170 1.72 -0.35 4.95
CA ARG A 170 1.35 -0.43 3.53
C ARG A 170 -0.02 -1.08 3.31
N LYS A 171 -0.28 -2.21 3.96
CA LYS A 171 -1.50 -3.00 3.73
C LYS A 171 -2.78 -2.25 4.12
N PRO A 172 -2.90 -1.66 5.33
CA PRO A 172 -4.04 -0.79 5.67
C PRO A 172 -4.23 0.38 4.70
N VAL A 173 -3.15 1.04 4.26
CA VAL A 173 -3.22 2.15 3.29
C VAL A 173 -3.71 1.66 1.93
N GLU A 174 -3.22 0.52 1.45
CA GLU A 174 -3.69 -0.16 0.25
C GLU A 174 -5.18 -0.53 0.36
N GLU A 175 -5.61 -1.12 1.47
CA GLU A 175 -7.03 -1.46 1.71
C GLU A 175 -7.92 -0.21 1.69
N PHE A 176 -7.47 0.90 2.28
CA PHE A 176 -8.19 2.17 2.25
C PHE A 176 -8.33 2.73 0.82
N CYS A 177 -7.25 2.70 0.03
CA CYS A 177 -7.26 3.13 -1.37
C CYS A 177 -8.23 2.29 -2.22
N ALA A 178 -8.30 0.97 -1.97
CA ALA A 178 -9.19 0.06 -2.69
C ALA A 178 -10.65 0.42 -2.42
N ARG A 179 -10.99 0.69 -1.16
CA ARG A 179 -12.33 1.11 -0.74
C ARG A 179 -12.72 2.46 -1.35
N LEU A 180 -11.81 3.43 -1.33
CA LEU A 180 -12.04 4.76 -1.93
C LEU A 180 -12.35 4.64 -3.42
N LYS A 181 -11.59 3.80 -4.13
CA LYS A 181 -11.80 3.55 -5.56
C LYS A 181 -13.22 3.05 -5.86
N LYS A 182 -13.77 2.16 -5.01
CA LYS A 182 -15.15 1.68 -5.12
C LYS A 182 -16.16 2.82 -5.03
N ILE A 183 -15.99 3.68 -4.03
CA ILE A 183 -16.88 4.83 -3.78
C ILE A 183 -16.84 5.82 -4.95
N PHE A 184 -15.65 6.10 -5.51
CA PHE A 184 -15.56 6.95 -6.71
C PHE A 184 -16.31 6.35 -7.89
N VAL A 185 -16.15 5.05 -8.16
CA VAL A 185 -16.87 4.39 -9.26
C VAL A 185 -18.39 4.49 -9.05
N MET A 186 -18.89 4.26 -7.82
CA MET A 186 -20.31 4.44 -7.50
C MET A 186 -20.80 5.87 -7.75
N GLY A 187 -20.04 6.87 -7.27
CA GLY A 187 -20.37 8.27 -7.45
C GLY A 187 -20.39 8.68 -8.92
N ILE A 188 -19.39 8.26 -9.71
CA ILE A 188 -19.32 8.56 -11.14
C ILE A 188 -20.49 7.93 -11.89
N ILE A 189 -20.83 6.67 -11.59
CA ILE A 189 -22.00 6.00 -12.15
C ILE A 189 -23.28 6.78 -11.82
N ALA A 190 -23.46 7.21 -10.57
CA ALA A 190 -24.65 7.96 -10.16
C ALA A 190 -24.75 9.32 -10.88
N VAL A 191 -23.65 10.07 -10.98
CA VAL A 191 -23.59 11.36 -11.72
C VAL A 191 -23.96 11.16 -13.19
N MET A 192 -23.33 10.18 -13.85
CA MET A 192 -23.57 9.90 -15.26
C MET A 192 -25.00 9.40 -15.50
N GLY A 193 -25.50 8.52 -14.62
CA GLY A 193 -26.87 8.02 -14.68
C GLY A 193 -27.90 9.14 -14.55
N TYR A 194 -27.68 10.09 -13.62
CA TYR A 194 -28.54 11.25 -13.47
C TYR A 194 -28.53 12.15 -14.71
N ALA A 195 -27.34 12.50 -15.23
CA ALA A 195 -27.22 13.31 -16.45
C ALA A 195 -27.93 12.65 -17.64
N ALA A 196 -27.71 11.34 -17.85
CA ALA A 196 -28.36 10.59 -18.92
C ALA A 196 -29.90 10.62 -18.79
N LEU A 197 -30.42 10.39 -17.58
CA LEU A 197 -31.85 10.24 -17.33
C LEU A 197 -32.62 11.56 -17.30
N LYS A 198 -31.99 12.63 -16.80
CA LYS A 198 -32.63 13.93 -16.60
C LYS A 198 -32.33 14.92 -17.73
N GLU A 199 -31.09 14.93 -18.21
CA GLU A 199 -30.60 15.89 -19.22
C GLU A 199 -30.67 15.31 -20.64
N GLY A 200 -30.90 13.99 -20.75
CA GLY A 200 -31.03 13.28 -22.02
C GLY A 200 -29.72 13.10 -22.77
N VAL A 201 -28.61 13.55 -22.19
CA VAL A 201 -27.25 13.41 -22.71
C VAL A 201 -26.28 13.38 -21.55
N VAL A 202 -25.27 12.53 -21.65
CA VAL A 202 -24.05 12.70 -20.85
C VAL A 202 -23.07 13.42 -21.77
N GLY A 203 -22.57 14.59 -21.34
CA GLY A 203 -21.66 15.36 -22.18
C GLY A 203 -20.26 14.76 -22.22
N GLU A 204 -19.59 14.75 -23.38
CA GLU A 204 -18.17 14.31 -23.48
C GLU A 204 -17.26 15.06 -22.50
N ASN A 205 -17.56 16.32 -22.19
CA ASN A 205 -16.83 17.11 -21.20
C ASN A 205 -16.96 16.52 -19.79
N MET A 206 -18.13 15.98 -19.42
CA MET A 206 -18.32 15.33 -18.12
C MET A 206 -17.46 14.06 -18.01
N VAL A 207 -17.42 13.26 -19.08
CA VAL A 207 -16.57 12.05 -19.14
C VAL A 207 -15.11 12.41 -18.95
N LYS A 208 -14.61 13.37 -19.73
CA LYS A 208 -13.21 13.84 -19.63
C LYS A 208 -12.89 14.38 -18.24
N THR A 209 -13.80 15.12 -17.63
CA THR A 209 -13.62 15.65 -16.26
C THR A 209 -13.43 14.50 -15.26
N TRP A 210 -14.32 13.51 -15.25
CA TRP A 210 -14.23 12.39 -14.32
C TRP A 210 -13.06 11.44 -14.62
N GLN A 211 -12.69 11.27 -15.89
CA GLN A 211 -11.47 10.53 -16.27
C GLN A 211 -10.22 11.20 -15.69
N ASN A 212 -10.07 12.50 -15.85
CA ASN A 212 -8.93 13.26 -15.33
C ASN A 212 -8.91 13.30 -13.80
N GLN A 213 -10.07 13.51 -13.16
CA GLN A 213 -10.17 13.51 -11.70
C GLN A 213 -9.85 12.15 -11.11
N MET A 214 -10.32 11.06 -11.73
CA MET A 214 -10.00 9.71 -11.29
C MET A 214 -8.51 9.40 -11.44
N GLU A 215 -7.88 9.83 -12.53
CA GLU A 215 -6.43 9.67 -12.72
C GLU A 215 -5.62 10.42 -11.65
N GLU A 216 -6.04 11.65 -11.28
CA GLU A 216 -5.42 12.39 -10.18
C GLU A 216 -5.61 11.67 -8.84
N VAL A 217 -6.81 11.16 -8.56
CA VAL A 217 -7.09 10.35 -7.37
C VAL A 217 -6.21 9.11 -7.31
N GLU A 218 -6.08 8.37 -8.41
CA GLU A 218 -5.22 7.17 -8.48
C GLU A 218 -3.73 7.52 -8.31
N THR A 219 -3.29 8.65 -8.85
CA THR A 219 -1.94 9.16 -8.66
C THR A 219 -1.66 9.47 -7.18
N ARG A 220 -2.62 10.07 -6.48
CA ARG A 220 -2.51 10.32 -5.03
C ARG A 220 -2.50 9.04 -4.21
N MET A 221 -3.34 8.07 -4.55
CA MET A 221 -3.34 6.74 -3.91
C MET A 221 -1.97 6.05 -4.09
N LYS A 222 -1.42 6.09 -5.30
CA LYS A 222 -0.09 5.55 -5.59
C LYS A 222 0.97 6.21 -4.73
N ALA A 223 0.98 7.55 -4.68
CA ALA A 223 1.96 8.30 -3.88
C ALA A 223 1.89 7.95 -2.37
N ALA A 224 0.69 7.73 -1.83
CA ALA A 224 0.52 7.31 -0.43
C ALA A 224 1.10 5.91 -0.15
N VAL A 225 0.94 4.97 -1.08
CA VAL A 225 1.52 3.62 -0.98
C VAL A 225 3.03 3.66 -1.20
N ASP A 226 3.51 4.46 -2.16
CA ASP A 226 4.94 4.67 -2.38
C ASP A 226 5.60 5.28 -1.14
N ASP A 227 4.97 6.24 -0.44
CA ASP A 227 5.50 6.79 0.83
C ASP A 227 5.72 5.70 1.88
N CYS A 228 4.80 4.73 1.98
CA CYS A 228 4.93 3.60 2.89
C CYS A 228 6.12 2.69 2.52
N ILE A 229 6.38 2.52 1.22
CA ILE A 229 7.49 1.70 0.71
C ILE A 229 8.82 2.44 0.83
N GLU A 230 8.89 3.72 0.49
CA GLU A 230 10.14 4.48 0.50
C GLU A 230 10.61 4.77 1.94
N ASN A 231 9.67 4.99 2.86
CA ASN A 231 9.97 5.34 4.25
C ASN A 231 9.82 4.17 5.23
N PHE A 232 9.64 2.93 4.73
CA PHE A 232 9.56 1.76 5.60
C PHE A 232 10.78 1.62 6.53
N PRO A 233 12.04 1.92 6.14
CA PRO A 233 13.18 1.75 7.03
C PRO A 233 13.11 2.65 8.28
N LEU A 234 12.76 3.92 8.09
CA LEU A 234 12.62 4.89 9.18
C LEU A 234 11.45 4.52 10.10
N GLN A 235 10.34 4.07 9.51
CA GLN A 235 9.20 3.60 10.30
C GLN A 235 9.53 2.32 11.05
N ALA A 236 10.26 1.37 10.45
CA ALA A 236 10.65 0.12 11.06
C ALA A 236 11.56 0.34 12.27
N GLU A 237 12.49 1.29 12.19
CA GLU A 237 13.30 1.72 13.34
C GLU A 237 12.41 2.25 14.46
N THR A 238 11.46 3.15 14.15
CA THR A 238 10.50 3.72 15.11
C THR A 238 9.63 2.64 15.77
N ASP A 239 9.19 1.64 15.00
CA ASP A 239 8.36 0.55 15.50
C ASP A 239 9.13 -0.35 16.47
N VAL A 240 10.41 -0.64 16.17
CA VAL A 240 11.29 -1.37 17.09
C VAL A 240 11.54 -0.53 18.34
N GLU A 241 11.77 0.78 18.22
CA GLU A 241 11.89 1.67 19.40
C GLU A 241 10.64 1.63 20.28
N HIS A 242 9.44 1.65 19.68
CA HIS A 242 8.19 1.56 20.43
C HIS A 242 8.05 0.22 21.15
N GLN A 243 8.44 -0.89 20.53
CA GLN A 243 8.44 -2.21 21.18
C GLN A 243 9.34 -2.24 22.42
N LEU A 244 10.45 -1.50 22.42
CA LEU A 244 11.36 -1.40 23.57
C LEU A 244 10.73 -0.66 24.78
N LEU A 245 9.63 0.05 24.59
CA LEU A 245 8.85 0.64 25.67
C LEU A 245 7.98 -0.41 26.39
N GLU A 246 7.57 -1.45 25.68
CA GLU A 246 6.65 -2.48 26.18
C GLU A 246 7.38 -3.72 26.70
N GLN A 247 8.52 -4.07 26.09
CA GLN A 247 9.29 -5.27 26.43
C GLN A 247 10.73 -4.90 26.81
N GLN A 248 11.17 -5.34 27.99
CA GLN A 248 12.56 -5.16 28.40
C GLN A 248 13.48 -5.98 27.49
N ALA A 249 14.49 -5.34 26.92
CA ALA A 249 15.46 -6.01 26.07
C ALA A 249 16.28 -7.05 26.83
N SER A 250 16.59 -8.16 26.15
CA SER A 250 17.40 -9.26 26.65
C SER A 250 18.14 -9.96 25.50
N VAL A 251 19.30 -10.57 25.79
CA VAL A 251 20.07 -11.32 24.79
C VAL A 251 19.63 -12.79 24.82
N ASP A 252 18.42 -13.05 24.31
CA ASP A 252 17.85 -14.39 24.15
C ASP A 252 16.99 -14.55 22.87
N PRO A 253 16.65 -15.79 22.49
CA PRO A 253 15.88 -16.06 21.28
C PRO A 253 14.42 -15.58 21.31
N GLU A 254 13.83 -15.38 22.48
CA GLU A 254 12.43 -14.93 22.62
C GLU A 254 12.35 -13.46 22.25
N PHE A 255 13.17 -12.62 22.88
CA PHE A 255 13.25 -11.18 22.56
C PHE A 255 13.73 -10.93 21.12
N THR A 256 14.74 -11.65 20.65
CA THR A 256 15.20 -11.52 19.26
C THR A 256 14.11 -11.94 18.27
N GLY A 257 13.28 -12.91 18.66
CA GLY A 257 12.14 -13.37 17.87
C GLY A 257 11.02 -12.36 17.81
N SER A 258 10.67 -11.74 18.94
CA SER A 258 9.58 -10.77 18.99
C SER A 258 9.86 -9.54 18.13
N ILE A 259 11.13 -9.12 17.98
CA ILE A 259 11.51 -8.05 17.04
C ILE A 259 11.31 -8.50 15.59
N LEU A 260 11.76 -9.72 15.24
CA LEU A 260 11.58 -10.24 13.88
C LEU A 260 10.09 -10.38 13.54
N ASP A 261 9.28 -10.86 14.47
CA ASP A 261 7.85 -11.10 14.26
C ASP A 261 7.08 -9.81 13.93
N ILE A 262 7.40 -8.69 14.58
CA ILE A 262 6.75 -7.40 14.27
C ILE A 262 7.14 -6.89 12.88
N LEU A 263 8.43 -7.04 12.53
CA LEU A 263 8.98 -6.57 11.26
C LEU A 263 8.42 -7.39 10.10
N GLU A 264 8.43 -8.71 10.22
CA GLU A 264 7.88 -9.63 9.22
C GLU A 264 6.38 -9.42 9.03
N LYS A 265 5.64 -9.20 10.12
CA LYS A 265 4.18 -9.02 10.04
C LYS A 265 3.79 -7.71 9.35
N LYS A 266 4.44 -6.60 9.69
CA LYS A 266 4.09 -5.27 9.14
C LYS A 266 4.72 -5.04 7.76
N TYR A 267 5.94 -5.50 7.57
CA TYR A 267 6.74 -5.32 6.36
C TYR A 267 6.96 -6.66 5.66
N TYR A 268 5.85 -7.35 5.36
CA TYR A 268 5.83 -8.71 4.80
C TYR A 268 6.59 -8.87 3.47
N TRP A 269 6.86 -7.77 2.76
CA TRP A 269 7.59 -7.75 1.49
C TRP A 269 9.10 -7.58 1.67
N VAL A 270 9.59 -7.53 2.91
CA VAL A 270 10.99 -7.28 3.24
C VAL A 270 11.59 -8.50 3.95
N SER A 271 12.82 -8.86 3.59
CA SER A 271 13.62 -9.82 4.34
C SER A 271 14.44 -9.08 5.40
N TRP A 272 14.46 -9.63 6.61
CA TRP A 272 15.00 -9.03 7.83
C TRP A 272 16.00 -9.96 8.50
N SER A 273 17.05 -9.37 9.08
CA SER A 273 17.96 -10.04 10.00
C SER A 273 18.15 -9.17 11.25
N VAL A 274 17.89 -9.76 12.41
CA VAL A 274 17.97 -9.13 13.71
C VAL A 274 19.13 -9.76 14.48
N ARG A 275 20.05 -8.94 15.00
CA ARG A 275 21.09 -9.36 15.94
C ARG A 275 20.98 -8.59 17.23
N VAL A 276 21.02 -9.30 18.35
CA VAL A 276 20.98 -8.73 19.70
C VAL A 276 22.21 -9.15 20.49
N PHE A 277 22.90 -8.19 21.12
CA PHE A 277 24.11 -8.46 21.90
C PHE A 277 24.38 -7.40 22.96
N ASN A 278 25.11 -7.77 24.02
CA ASN A 278 25.44 -6.84 25.10
C ASN A 278 26.46 -5.78 24.64
N HIS A 279 26.08 -4.51 24.69
CA HIS A 279 26.99 -3.37 24.50
C HIS A 279 28.05 -3.33 25.60
N SER A 280 27.62 -3.44 26.86
CA SER A 280 28.51 -3.55 28.02
C SER A 280 28.86 -5.03 28.26
N GLY A 281 30.11 -5.40 27.96
CA GLY A 281 30.64 -6.74 28.21
C GLY A 281 31.61 -6.76 29.39
N GLY A 282 31.19 -7.43 30.47
CA GLY A 282 31.82 -7.98 31.68
C GLY A 282 33.33 -7.96 32.00
N PHE A 283 34.24 -7.44 31.18
CA PHE A 283 35.66 -7.38 31.52
C PHE A 283 36.26 -6.03 31.11
N PHE A 284 36.38 -5.13 32.10
CA PHE A 284 36.97 -3.79 32.01
C PHE A 284 38.32 -3.76 31.26
N LEU A 285 39.11 -4.85 31.36
CA LEU A 285 40.42 -4.99 30.71
C LEU A 285 40.37 -5.19 29.19
N TRP A 286 39.35 -5.89 28.65
CA TRP A 286 39.26 -6.15 27.20
C TRP A 286 38.58 -5.00 26.44
N ASN A 287 37.63 -4.30 27.06
CA ASN A 287 37.05 -3.09 26.47
C ASN A 287 38.11 -1.96 26.35
N TRP A 288 39.13 -1.96 27.21
CA TRP A 288 40.25 -1.04 27.10
C TRP A 288 41.23 -1.46 25.98
N LEU A 289 41.53 -2.75 25.82
CA LEU A 289 42.47 -3.22 24.78
C LEU A 289 41.87 -3.27 23.35
N ALA A 290 40.59 -3.57 23.19
CA ALA A 290 39.94 -3.72 21.88
C ALA A 290 39.40 -2.40 21.29
N GLY A 291 39.34 -1.33 22.10
CA GLY A 291 38.65 -0.10 21.76
C GLY A 291 37.12 -0.29 21.64
N LYS A 292 36.39 0.81 21.39
CA LYS A 292 34.92 0.83 21.26
C LYS A 292 34.37 0.12 20.00
N LYS A 293 35.22 -0.52 19.18
CA LYS A 293 34.90 -1.00 17.81
C LYS A 293 34.70 -2.52 17.75
N TYR A 294 33.82 -3.01 18.62
CA TYR A 294 33.56 -4.44 18.82
C TYR A 294 32.49 -5.02 17.89
N HIS A 295 31.85 -4.16 17.12
CA HIS A 295 31.03 -4.48 15.96
C HIS A 295 31.19 -3.38 14.92
N GLY A 296 30.71 -3.61 13.71
CA GLY A 296 30.61 -2.59 12.67
C GLY A 296 29.97 -3.16 11.40
N SER A 297 29.51 -2.25 10.55
CA SER A 297 28.84 -2.57 9.29
C SER A 297 29.68 -2.11 8.10
N GLY A 298 29.51 -2.77 6.94
CA GLY A 298 30.13 -2.40 5.69
C GLY A 298 29.30 -2.87 4.50
N GLY A 299 29.56 -2.29 3.33
CA GLY A 299 28.74 -2.51 2.14
C GLY A 299 27.52 -1.58 2.11
N GLY A 300 26.35 -2.13 1.79
CA GLY A 300 25.08 -1.40 1.63
C GLY A 300 24.54 -0.73 2.89
N GLY A 301 23.70 0.28 2.70
CA GLY A 301 23.14 1.13 3.77
C GLY A 301 21.89 0.58 4.45
N ASN A 302 21.46 -0.64 4.12
CA ASN A 302 20.17 -1.20 4.53
C ASN A 302 20.22 -1.82 5.94
N PHE A 303 20.54 -1.00 6.94
CA PHE A 303 20.53 -1.37 8.35
C PHE A 303 20.30 -0.15 9.25
N PHE A 304 19.81 -0.41 10.46
CA PHE A 304 19.79 0.54 11.58
C PHE A 304 20.21 -0.16 12.87
N ASP A 305 20.60 0.62 13.88
CA ASP A 305 21.01 0.09 15.17
C ASP A 305 20.54 0.92 16.36
N LEU A 306 20.10 0.22 17.40
CA LEU A 306 19.54 0.80 18.61
C LEU A 306 20.35 0.36 19.84
N LEU A 307 20.53 1.29 20.79
CA LEU A 307 21.15 1.01 22.08
C LEU A 307 20.15 1.26 23.21
N THR A 308 19.81 0.20 23.93
CA THR A 308 18.85 0.25 25.02
C THR A 308 19.46 0.81 26.32
N ALA A 309 18.59 1.23 27.25
CA ALA A 309 19.02 1.72 28.57
C ALA A 309 19.78 0.66 29.39
N ASN A 310 19.44 -0.63 29.25
CA ASN A 310 20.17 -1.73 29.88
C ASN A 310 21.41 -2.20 29.08
N SER A 311 21.90 -1.36 28.16
CA SER A 311 23.14 -1.59 27.39
C SER A 311 23.09 -2.84 26.52
N ILE A 312 21.93 -3.11 25.91
CA ILE A 312 21.78 -4.11 24.86
C ILE A 312 21.76 -3.38 23.53
N ARG A 313 22.53 -3.88 22.57
CA ARG A 313 22.53 -3.38 21.21
C ARG A 313 21.70 -4.30 20.34
N ILE A 314 20.84 -3.69 19.55
CA ILE A 314 20.00 -4.33 18.54
C ILE A 314 20.47 -3.79 17.21
N VAL A 315 20.78 -4.67 16.27
CA VAL A 315 21.11 -4.27 14.90
C VAL A 315 20.19 -5.03 13.97
N VAL A 316 19.44 -4.28 13.18
CA VAL A 316 18.51 -4.81 12.19
C VAL A 316 19.05 -4.44 10.82
N SER A 317 19.12 -5.42 9.92
CA SER A 317 19.40 -5.17 8.50
C SER A 317 18.39 -5.87 7.62
N PHE A 318 18.22 -5.38 6.40
CA PHE A 318 17.09 -5.75 5.57
C PHE A 318 17.42 -5.72 4.07
N SER A 319 16.56 -6.36 3.27
CA SER A 319 16.56 -6.27 1.81
C SER A 319 15.13 -6.50 1.28
N ALA A 320 14.67 -5.63 0.39
CA ALA A 320 13.35 -5.74 -0.25
C ALA A 320 13.37 -6.63 -1.51
N ASP A 321 14.55 -6.90 -2.09
CA ASP A 321 14.74 -7.75 -3.27
C ASP A 321 16.01 -8.63 -3.08
N PRO A 322 15.97 -9.58 -2.13
CA PRO A 322 17.17 -10.33 -1.77
C PRO A 322 17.62 -11.24 -2.91
N LYS A 323 18.92 -11.17 -3.25
CA LYS A 323 19.55 -11.94 -4.33
C LYS A 323 20.48 -13.03 -3.76
N PRO A 324 20.57 -14.20 -4.41
CA PRO A 324 21.50 -15.23 -3.99
C PRO A 324 22.94 -14.72 -3.91
N ILE A 325 23.62 -15.02 -2.82
CA ILE A 325 25.04 -14.68 -2.61
C ILE A 325 25.93 -15.87 -2.94
N ASN A 326 27.10 -15.64 -3.55
CA ASN A 326 28.05 -16.71 -3.84
C ASN A 326 28.79 -17.12 -2.55
N LYS A 327 28.18 -18.05 -1.79
CA LYS A 327 28.71 -18.52 -0.50
C LYS A 327 30.07 -19.19 -0.60
N SER A 328 30.37 -19.89 -1.70
CA SER A 328 31.68 -20.53 -1.87
C SER A 328 32.78 -19.48 -1.95
N GLN A 329 32.61 -18.49 -2.84
CA GLN A 329 33.55 -17.39 -2.97
C GLN A 329 33.65 -16.57 -1.68
N LEU A 330 32.52 -16.40 -0.97
CA LEU A 330 32.47 -15.74 0.32
C LEU A 330 33.38 -16.44 1.35
N LEU A 331 33.22 -17.75 1.51
CA LEU A 331 33.99 -18.53 2.46
C LEU A 331 35.48 -18.56 2.10
N ASP A 332 35.83 -18.73 0.83
CA ASP A 332 37.22 -18.73 0.36
C ASP A 332 37.93 -17.40 0.71
N GLN A 333 37.23 -16.27 0.52
CA GLN A 333 37.76 -14.95 0.88
C GLN A 333 37.85 -14.75 2.38
N ILE A 334 36.85 -15.19 3.15
CA ILE A 334 36.87 -15.11 4.61
C ILE A 334 38.04 -15.93 5.18
N GLU A 335 38.37 -17.08 4.61
CA GLU A 335 39.52 -17.90 5.02
C GLU A 335 40.86 -17.27 4.62
N ALA A 336 40.95 -16.71 3.41
CA ALA A 336 42.14 -16.01 2.94
C ALA A 336 42.43 -14.76 3.77
N GLN A 337 41.37 -14.07 4.19
CA GLN A 337 41.46 -12.89 5.03
C GLN A 337 41.64 -13.31 6.48
N LYS A 338 42.81 -13.00 7.03
CA LYS A 338 43.04 -13.13 8.46
C LYS A 338 42.19 -12.06 9.16
N LEU A 339 40.91 -12.35 9.46
CA LEU A 339 39.93 -11.50 10.15
C LEU A 339 40.49 -11.01 11.50
N LYS A 340 41.37 -10.02 11.42
CA LYS A 340 42.20 -9.49 12.48
C LYS A 340 42.01 -7.98 12.49
N GLY A 341 41.90 -7.42 13.69
CA GLY A 341 41.64 -6.00 13.87
C GLY A 341 40.25 -5.76 14.47
N ASN A 342 39.83 -4.50 14.44
CA ASN A 342 38.51 -4.10 14.91
C ASN A 342 37.41 -4.54 13.90
N MET A 343 36.19 -4.75 14.38
CA MET A 343 35.12 -5.35 13.56
C MET A 343 34.59 -4.42 12.47
N GLU A 344 34.65 -3.11 12.68
CA GLU A 344 34.33 -2.09 11.67
C GLU A 344 35.24 -2.22 10.44
N SER A 345 36.55 -2.30 10.65
CA SER A 345 37.52 -2.54 9.56
C SER A 345 37.31 -3.88 8.87
N VAL A 346 36.89 -4.92 9.60
CA VAL A 346 36.54 -6.22 9.00
C VAL A 346 35.32 -6.07 8.08
N ALA A 347 34.26 -5.42 8.54
CA ALA A 347 33.04 -5.23 7.77
C ALA A 347 33.28 -4.35 6.54
N GLU A 348 33.99 -3.22 6.67
CA GLU A 348 34.34 -2.34 5.54
C GLU A 348 35.17 -3.06 4.46
N MET A 349 36.12 -3.88 4.88
CA MET A 349 37.02 -4.60 3.98
C MET A 349 36.30 -5.71 3.22
N LEU A 350 35.43 -6.46 3.91
CA LEU A 350 34.54 -7.42 3.26
C LEU A 350 33.55 -6.70 2.33
N GLY A 351 33.00 -5.55 2.72
CA GLY A 351 32.05 -4.79 1.89
C GLY A 351 32.66 -4.29 0.58
N LYS A 352 33.97 -3.97 0.58
CA LYS A 352 34.72 -3.67 -0.66
C LYS A 352 34.92 -4.89 -1.56
N THR A 353 34.95 -6.08 -0.97
CA THR A 353 35.18 -7.35 -1.68
C THR A 353 33.87 -7.88 -2.28
N PHE A 354 32.74 -7.67 -1.59
CA PHE A 354 31.40 -8.13 -1.96
C PHE A 354 30.48 -6.94 -2.22
N PRO A 355 30.48 -6.38 -3.45
CA PRO A 355 29.58 -5.28 -3.79
C PRO A 355 28.10 -5.74 -3.71
N ASN A 356 27.19 -4.80 -3.44
CA ASN A 356 25.75 -5.04 -3.31
C ASN A 356 25.40 -6.04 -2.17
N THR A 357 26.20 -6.03 -1.10
CA THR A 357 25.91 -6.81 0.12
C THR A 357 25.91 -5.90 1.33
N VAL A 358 25.10 -6.25 2.33
CA VAL A 358 25.17 -5.68 3.67
C VAL A 358 25.93 -6.66 4.55
N ILE A 359 26.97 -6.16 5.20
CA ILE A 359 27.86 -6.96 6.05
C ILE A 359 27.86 -6.36 7.44
N HIS A 360 27.62 -7.20 8.44
CA HIS A 360 27.80 -6.83 9.84
C HIS A 360 28.72 -7.83 10.52
N ALA A 361 29.79 -7.29 11.12
CA ALA A 361 30.75 -8.05 11.90
C ALA A 361 30.58 -7.74 13.38
N ILE A 362 30.56 -8.76 14.23
CA ILE A 362 30.47 -8.63 15.70
C ILE A 362 31.56 -9.51 16.30
N SER A 363 32.28 -9.03 17.30
CA SER A 363 33.37 -9.83 17.86
C SER A 363 32.85 -11.00 18.69
N THR A 364 33.55 -12.14 18.63
CA THR A 364 33.17 -13.39 19.30
C THR A 364 33.20 -13.35 20.83
N TYR A 365 33.77 -12.31 21.45
CA TYR A 365 33.68 -12.11 22.90
C TYR A 365 32.32 -11.57 23.37
N LYS A 366 31.43 -11.21 22.46
CA LYS A 366 30.04 -10.88 22.76
C LYS A 366 29.18 -12.13 22.61
N LYS A 367 28.23 -12.32 23.53
CA LYS A 367 27.09 -13.21 23.27
C LYS A 367 26.19 -12.52 22.25
N VAL A 368 25.90 -13.20 21.14
CA VAL A 368 25.04 -12.72 20.06
C VAL A 368 23.90 -13.70 19.90
N GLU A 369 22.69 -13.18 19.86
CA GLU A 369 21.51 -13.91 19.37
C GLU A 369 21.14 -13.33 18.01
N GLU A 370 20.77 -14.20 17.08
CA GLU A 370 20.43 -13.84 15.70
C GLU A 370 19.16 -14.57 15.28
N LYS A 371 18.29 -13.86 14.56
CA LYS A 371 17.17 -14.44 13.81
C LYS A 371 16.95 -13.68 12.51
N ASN A 372 16.49 -14.39 11.48
CA ASN A 372 16.18 -13.82 10.18
C ASN A 372 15.08 -14.62 9.47
N ASN A 373 14.50 -14.03 8.43
CA ASN A 373 13.53 -14.66 7.52
C ASN A 373 14.03 -14.72 6.06
N PHE A 374 15.33 -14.55 5.82
CA PHE A 374 15.89 -14.61 4.48
C PHE A 374 15.82 -16.03 3.90
N GLN A 375 15.69 -16.13 2.58
CA GLN A 375 15.92 -17.40 1.89
C GLN A 375 17.36 -17.87 2.11
N PRO A 376 17.60 -19.18 2.33
CA PRO A 376 18.93 -19.69 2.67
C PRO A 376 20.02 -19.24 1.71
N GLU A 377 19.77 -19.15 0.41
CA GLU A 377 20.72 -18.74 -0.61
C GLU A 377 21.11 -17.25 -0.60
N CYS A 378 20.27 -16.39 -0.02
CA CYS A 378 20.47 -14.93 0.01
C CYS A 378 21.17 -14.44 1.29
N PHE A 379 21.36 -15.33 2.26
CA PHE A 379 21.85 -14.97 3.60
C PHE A 379 22.93 -15.92 4.10
N TYR A 380 23.88 -15.35 4.83
CA TYR A 380 24.95 -16.07 5.52
C TYR A 380 25.12 -15.50 6.93
N PHE A 381 24.99 -16.37 7.92
CA PHE A 381 25.43 -16.12 9.28
C PHE A 381 26.44 -17.19 9.70
N GLY A 382 27.62 -16.77 10.14
CA GLY A 382 28.70 -17.68 10.47
C GLY A 382 29.63 -17.17 11.56
N ILE A 383 30.17 -18.10 12.35
CA ILE A 383 31.15 -17.82 13.39
C ILE A 383 32.54 -18.15 12.85
N HIS A 384 33.38 -17.12 12.74
CA HIS A 384 34.80 -17.25 12.42
C HIS A 384 35.62 -16.87 13.64
N LYS A 385 36.90 -17.28 13.67
CA LYS A 385 37.78 -17.25 14.86
C LYS A 385 37.61 -16.03 15.79
N ASN A 386 37.44 -14.83 15.24
CA ASN A 386 37.30 -13.58 16.01
C ASN A 386 35.99 -12.81 15.76
N ALA A 387 35.11 -13.28 14.87
CA ALA A 387 33.94 -12.54 14.42
C ALA A 387 32.73 -13.44 14.12
N TYR A 388 31.55 -13.04 14.60
CA TYR A 388 30.28 -13.36 13.95
C TYR A 388 30.17 -12.49 12.70
N LEU A 389 29.84 -13.10 11.57
CA LEU A 389 29.58 -12.41 10.31
C LEU A 389 28.12 -12.66 9.90
N CYS A 390 27.39 -11.59 9.66
CA CYS A 390 26.06 -11.57 9.07
C CYS A 390 26.16 -10.88 7.71
N ILE A 391 25.81 -11.59 6.64
CA ILE A 391 25.99 -11.13 5.26
C ILE A 391 24.75 -11.48 4.46
N HIS A 392 24.17 -10.50 3.78
CA HIS A 392 23.09 -10.70 2.81
C HIS A 392 23.24 -9.72 1.65
N SER A 393 22.53 -9.97 0.56
CA SER A 393 22.39 -8.98 -0.52
C SER A 393 21.73 -7.70 0.00
N GLU A 394 22.13 -6.55 -0.53
CA GLU A 394 21.48 -5.25 -0.25
C GLU A 394 19.99 -5.26 -0.58
#